data_AF-A0A8H7U988-F1
#
_entry.id   AF-A0A8H7U988-F1
#
_cell.length_a   1.000
_cell.length_b   1.000
_cell.length_c   1.000
_cell.angle_alpha   90.00
_cell.angle_beta   90.00
_cell.angle_gamma   90.00
#
_symmetry.space_group_name_H-M   'P 1'
#
loop_
_entity.id
_entity.type
_entity.pdbx_description
1 polymer ?
#
loop_
_entity_poly.entity_id
_entity_poly.type
_entity_poly.pdbx_seq_one_letter_code
_entity_poly.pdbx_strand_id
1 'polypeptide(L)'
;MFGSKVQRLVSLAGLFAISLPTLIAADDSIIGNITLPVWNHPTGVVGAATPQVTACANAGNIAVTYNEGPSDVTSKVLNGLKNNQARGNFFVNATWLYTQQYAMILQRAYNDGHFIGMTYRVPNDNPAAMNDDQLKQDILNDAKTIQTLIGVSPKYVRLHYTDPPDTRTEHILSDLGFTLVGYNLDTQDYNFKTNPTGVADVYRKTFHTQQETYDSLGSFVSVQYDIPDTGSYLAVNDVVKAIHENGYTMVRLDGCLNDKTPYKSAADAKTFVGDKFSFGTPGYHQGQTLAPADAKDSNVTSSNGEVSDKAAAAPKSSASIINGSVMAVVISSVVSFVAAQF
;
A
#
# COMPACT_ATOMS: atom_id res chain seq x y z
N MET A 1 55.63 -67.39 -26.64
CA MET A 1 55.82 -68.50 -27.61
C MET A 1 54.65 -68.48 -28.57
N PHE A 2 54.90 -68.45 -29.90
CA PHE A 2 53.93 -68.42 -31.01
C PHE A 2 52.89 -67.26 -30.97
N GLY A 3 52.66 -66.43 -31.98
CA GLY A 3 52.95 -66.51 -33.42
C GLY A 3 51.68 -66.90 -34.21
N SER A 4 51.32 -66.31 -35.36
CA SER A 4 51.90 -65.17 -36.12
C SER A 4 50.95 -64.76 -37.27
N LYS A 5 51.08 -63.51 -37.78
CA LYS A 5 50.43 -62.87 -38.98
C LYS A 5 49.45 -61.73 -38.60
N VAL A 6 49.36 -60.54 -39.24
CA VAL A 6 49.71 -59.97 -40.59
C VAL A 6 48.67 -60.37 -41.67
N GLN A 7 47.85 -59.50 -42.27
CA GLN A 7 48.24 -58.47 -43.27
C GLN A 7 47.07 -57.55 -43.73
N ARG A 8 47.32 -56.22 -43.78
CA ARG A 8 46.89 -55.14 -44.72
C ARG A 8 45.52 -55.07 -45.46
N LEU A 9 45.06 -53.80 -45.58
CA LEU A 9 44.26 -53.15 -46.66
C LEU A 9 42.77 -53.57 -46.76
N VAL A 10 41.79 -52.66 -46.87
CA VAL A 10 41.52 -51.74 -48.00
C VAL A 10 40.83 -50.44 -47.51
N SER A 11 41.02 -49.33 -48.23
CA SER A 11 40.27 -48.09 -48.04
C SER A 11 38.91 -48.14 -48.74
N LEU A 12 37.82 -47.73 -48.07
CA LEU A 12 36.58 -47.35 -48.75
C LEU A 12 35.96 -46.13 -48.06
N ALA A 13 35.84 -45.04 -48.80
CA ALA A 13 35.14 -43.84 -48.36
C ALA A 13 33.63 -44.10 -48.41
N GLY A 14 32.98 -44.13 -47.24
CA GLY A 14 31.52 -44.11 -47.12
C GLY A 14 31.05 -42.71 -46.75
N LEU A 15 30.35 -42.02 -47.66
CA LEU A 15 29.69 -40.76 -47.36
C LEU A 15 28.60 -40.99 -46.30
N PHE A 16 28.80 -40.46 -45.09
CA PHE A 16 27.67 -40.16 -44.20
C PHE A 16 27.17 -38.76 -44.53
N ALA A 17 26.04 -38.69 -45.24
CA ALA A 17 25.30 -37.46 -45.44
C ALA A 17 24.65 -37.03 -44.12
N ILE A 18 25.36 -36.22 -43.33
CA ILE A 18 24.78 -35.50 -42.20
C ILE A 18 23.93 -34.37 -42.79
N SER A 19 22.61 -34.49 -42.71
CA SER A 19 21.69 -33.43 -43.08
C SER A 19 21.83 -32.28 -42.08
N LEU A 20 22.60 -31.26 -42.45
CA LEU A 20 22.59 -29.95 -41.80
C LEU A 20 21.15 -29.39 -41.87
N PRO A 21 20.49 -29.09 -40.74
CA PRO A 21 19.38 -28.18 -40.74
C PRO A 21 19.91 -26.82 -41.20
N THR A 22 19.30 -26.28 -42.26
CA THR A 22 19.61 -24.96 -42.82
C THR A 22 19.57 -23.88 -41.73
N LEU A 23 20.59 -23.03 -41.70
CA LEU A 23 20.48 -21.69 -41.12
C LEU A 23 19.33 -20.97 -41.83
N ILE A 24 18.20 -20.80 -41.15
CA ILE A 24 17.18 -19.83 -41.54
C ILE A 24 17.62 -18.51 -40.93
N ALA A 25 17.81 -17.50 -41.79
CA ALA A 25 18.12 -16.14 -41.37
C ALA A 25 16.98 -15.60 -40.48
N ALA A 26 17.32 -14.78 -39.50
CA ALA A 26 16.31 -14.11 -38.68
C ALA A 26 15.43 -13.22 -39.55
N ASP A 27 14.13 -13.46 -39.53
CA ASP A 27 13.10 -12.59 -40.08
C ASP A 27 12.50 -11.79 -38.90
N ASP A 28 12.85 -10.50 -38.82
CA ASP A 28 12.44 -9.57 -37.75
C ASP A 28 10.96 -9.15 -37.88
N SER A 29 10.04 -10.12 -37.99
CA SER A 29 8.62 -9.84 -38.28
C SER A 29 7.58 -10.60 -37.46
N ILE A 30 7.97 -11.45 -36.50
CA ILE A 30 7.02 -12.15 -35.61
C ILE A 30 7.40 -12.02 -34.11
N ILE A 31 7.44 -10.78 -33.61
CA ILE A 31 7.03 -10.54 -32.21
C ILE A 31 5.50 -10.39 -32.21
N GLY A 32 4.83 -11.53 -32.38
CA GLY A 32 3.38 -11.60 -32.25
C GLY A 32 2.99 -11.31 -30.80
N ASN A 33 2.09 -10.35 -30.59
CA ASN A 33 1.57 -9.97 -29.29
C ASN A 33 1.26 -11.19 -28.42
N ILE A 34 2.01 -11.37 -27.33
CA ILE A 34 1.49 -12.10 -26.17
C ILE A 34 0.43 -11.19 -25.56
N THR A 35 -0.80 -11.30 -26.06
CA THR A 35 -1.96 -10.74 -25.39
C THR A 35 -2.11 -11.46 -24.06
N LEU A 36 -1.63 -10.83 -22.99
CA LEU A 36 -2.09 -11.13 -21.63
C LEU A 36 -3.62 -11.18 -21.66
N PRO A 37 -4.26 -12.09 -20.88
CA PRO A 37 -5.70 -12.27 -20.95
C PRO A 37 -6.40 -10.94 -20.73
N VAL A 38 -7.14 -10.51 -21.76
CA VAL A 38 -8.08 -9.40 -21.64
C VAL A 38 -9.01 -9.79 -20.51
N TRP A 39 -9.01 -9.03 -19.41
CA TRP A 39 -9.93 -9.24 -18.31
C TRP A 39 -11.34 -9.28 -18.89
N ASN A 40 -12.00 -10.43 -18.76
CA ASN A 40 -13.39 -10.59 -19.18
C ASN A 40 -14.20 -9.45 -18.57
N HIS A 41 -14.71 -8.52 -19.38
CA HIS A 41 -15.89 -7.76 -19.00
C HIS A 41 -17.04 -8.77 -18.91
N PRO A 42 -17.55 -9.09 -17.72
CA PRO A 42 -18.68 -9.99 -17.63
C PRO A 42 -19.89 -9.23 -18.15
N THR A 43 -20.55 -9.77 -19.17
CA THR A 43 -21.93 -9.36 -19.48
C THR A 43 -22.76 -9.60 -18.23
N GLY A 44 -23.23 -8.51 -17.60
CA GLY A 44 -23.69 -8.53 -16.22
C GLY A 44 -24.80 -9.54 -15.94
N VAL A 45 -24.52 -10.50 -15.06
CA VAL A 45 -25.56 -11.25 -14.36
C VAL A 45 -25.99 -10.36 -13.19
N VAL A 46 -27.26 -9.95 -13.20
CA VAL A 46 -27.82 -9.10 -12.14
C VAL A 46 -27.68 -9.80 -10.78
N GLY A 47 -26.94 -9.19 -9.85
CA GLY A 47 -26.68 -9.73 -8.51
C GLY A 47 -25.37 -10.51 -8.34
N ALA A 48 -24.53 -10.65 -9.37
CA ALA A 48 -23.17 -11.17 -9.21
C ALA A 48 -22.21 -10.09 -8.70
N ALA A 49 -21.28 -10.45 -7.79
CA ALA A 49 -20.27 -9.52 -7.29
C ALA A 49 -19.41 -8.91 -8.42
N THR A 50 -19.02 -7.66 -8.25
CA THR A 50 -18.21 -6.92 -9.22
C THR A 50 -16.77 -7.44 -9.21
N PRO A 51 -16.14 -7.69 -10.38
CA PRO A 51 -14.75 -8.15 -10.44
C PRO A 51 -13.78 -7.22 -9.71
N GLN A 52 -12.87 -7.82 -8.95
CA GLN A 52 -11.84 -7.12 -8.18
C GLN A 52 -10.46 -7.42 -8.75
N VAL A 53 -9.59 -6.41 -8.73
CA VAL A 53 -8.17 -6.59 -9.04
C VAL A 53 -7.45 -7.11 -7.80
N THR A 54 -6.79 -8.27 -7.91
CA THR A 54 -6.18 -8.99 -6.77
C THR A 54 -4.69 -9.30 -6.92
N ALA A 55 -4.11 -9.13 -8.11
CA ALA A 55 -2.71 -9.47 -8.42
C ALA A 55 -2.14 -8.52 -9.51
N CYS A 56 -0.81 -8.45 -9.62
CA CYS A 56 -0.17 -7.66 -10.69
C CYS A 56 -0.16 -8.41 -12.03
N ALA A 57 -0.16 -7.65 -13.13
CA ALA A 57 -0.10 -8.19 -14.49
C ALA A 57 1.23 -8.91 -14.82
N ASN A 58 2.31 -8.56 -14.11
CA ASN A 58 3.65 -9.11 -14.32
C ASN A 58 4.09 -9.93 -13.10
N ALA A 59 4.64 -11.12 -13.32
CA ALA A 59 5.30 -11.92 -12.29
C ALA A 59 6.51 -11.18 -11.68
N GLY A 60 6.81 -11.45 -10.41
CA GLY A 60 7.83 -10.74 -9.63
C GLY A 60 7.42 -9.37 -9.10
N ASN A 61 6.32 -8.77 -9.57
CA ASN A 61 5.83 -7.50 -9.03
C ASN A 61 4.93 -7.69 -7.81
N ILE A 62 5.07 -6.80 -6.83
CA ILE A 62 4.17 -6.69 -5.67
C ILE A 62 3.74 -5.24 -5.40
N ALA A 63 2.43 -5.01 -5.36
CA ALA A 63 1.84 -3.78 -4.84
C ALA A 63 1.54 -3.94 -3.36
N VAL A 64 2.41 -3.39 -2.50
CA VAL A 64 2.19 -3.37 -1.05
C VAL A 64 1.20 -2.28 -0.70
N THR A 65 0.03 -2.63 -0.16
CA THR A 65 -1.05 -1.68 0.15
C THR A 65 -1.25 -1.48 1.65
N TYR A 66 -1.53 -0.24 2.04
CA TYR A 66 -1.87 0.21 3.39
C TYR A 66 -3.29 0.80 3.37
N ASN A 67 -4.09 0.56 4.41
CA ASN A 67 -5.54 0.78 4.40
C ASN A 67 -6.05 1.42 5.70
N GLU A 68 -7.22 2.07 5.59
CA GLU A 68 -7.95 2.74 6.67
C GLU A 68 -7.27 3.99 7.25
N GLY A 69 -6.00 4.25 6.91
CA GLY A 69 -5.33 5.52 7.19
C GLY A 69 -5.87 6.71 6.35
N PRO A 70 -5.26 7.90 6.48
CA PRO A 70 -4.09 8.18 7.29
C PRO A 70 -4.42 8.22 8.79
N SER A 71 -3.45 7.86 9.61
CA SER A 71 -3.50 7.89 11.07
C SER A 71 -2.19 8.45 11.66
N ASP A 72 -2.09 8.49 12.99
CA ASP A 72 -0.86 8.86 13.71
C ASP A 72 0.36 8.00 13.34
N VAL A 73 0.18 6.76 12.88
CA VAL A 73 1.30 5.87 12.52
C VAL A 73 1.65 5.87 11.03
N THR A 74 0.80 6.40 10.14
CA THR A 74 1.08 6.51 8.70
C THR A 74 2.38 7.26 8.42
N SER A 75 2.71 8.29 9.19
CA SER A 75 3.98 9.01 9.04
C SER A 75 5.21 8.15 9.30
N LYS A 76 5.12 7.11 10.16
CA LYS A 76 6.19 6.12 10.36
C LYS A 76 6.30 5.20 9.15
N VAL A 77 5.17 4.76 8.58
CA VAL A 77 5.16 3.97 7.34
C VAL A 77 5.86 4.71 6.21
N LEU A 78 5.51 5.99 6.00
CA LEU A 78 6.14 6.84 4.99
C LEU A 78 7.66 7.02 5.22
N ASN A 79 8.11 7.12 6.47
CA ASN A 79 9.54 7.17 6.79
C ASN A 79 10.26 5.85 6.46
N GLY A 80 9.67 4.70 6.84
CA GLY A 80 10.21 3.38 6.51
C GLY A 80 10.32 3.16 5.00
N LEU A 81 9.26 3.47 4.24
CA LEU A 81 9.28 3.37 2.78
C LEU A 81 10.36 4.28 2.16
N LYS A 82 10.49 5.53 2.63
CA LYS A 82 11.51 6.47 2.17
C LYS A 82 12.93 5.97 2.45
N ASN A 83 13.19 5.41 3.63
CA ASN A 83 14.50 4.88 4.01
C ASN A 83 14.92 3.68 3.14
N ASN A 84 13.97 2.90 2.65
CA ASN A 84 14.18 1.78 1.73
C ASN A 84 13.99 2.17 0.25
N GLN A 85 13.91 3.47 -0.06
CA GLN A 85 13.60 4.04 -1.38
C GLN A 85 12.34 3.47 -2.07
N ALA A 86 11.48 2.76 -1.34
CA ALA A 86 10.35 2.01 -1.87
C ALA A 86 9.14 2.92 -2.18
N ARG A 87 8.12 2.36 -2.85
CA ARG A 87 6.80 2.98 -2.96
C ARG A 87 5.71 2.03 -2.44
N GLY A 88 4.94 2.52 -1.46
CA GLY A 88 3.70 1.89 -1.03
C GLY A 88 2.47 2.45 -1.76
N ASN A 89 1.31 1.88 -1.43
CA ASN A 89 0.02 2.16 -2.03
C ASN A 89 -1.00 2.41 -0.91
N PHE A 90 -1.45 3.65 -0.74
CA PHE A 90 -2.32 4.03 0.39
C PHE A 90 -3.77 4.13 -0.07
N PHE A 91 -4.64 3.28 0.49
CA PHE A 91 -6.08 3.36 0.34
C PHE A 91 -6.61 4.14 1.54
N VAL A 92 -6.92 5.42 1.30
CA VAL A 92 -7.26 6.35 2.37
C VAL A 92 -8.75 6.40 2.64
N ASN A 93 -9.14 6.36 3.90
CA ASN A 93 -10.50 6.59 4.35
C ASN A 93 -10.72 8.11 4.47
N ALA A 94 -11.65 8.65 3.68
CA ALA A 94 -11.84 10.09 3.57
C ALA A 94 -12.36 10.75 4.87
N THR A 95 -12.99 9.97 5.76
CA THR A 95 -13.48 10.41 7.08
C THR A 95 -12.39 11.08 7.91
N TRP A 96 -11.14 10.63 7.81
CA TRP A 96 -10.02 11.20 8.55
C TRP A 96 -9.50 12.53 7.99
N LEU A 97 -9.80 12.84 6.73
CA LEU A 97 -9.20 13.96 6.01
C LEU A 97 -9.78 15.33 6.40
N TYR A 98 -10.87 15.36 7.18
CA TYR A 98 -11.35 16.56 7.87
C TYR A 98 -10.43 16.99 9.03
N THR A 99 -9.56 16.10 9.52
CA THR A 99 -8.49 16.45 10.47
C THR A 99 -7.25 16.92 9.72
N GLN A 100 -6.87 18.18 9.93
CA GLN A 100 -5.76 18.84 9.22
C GLN A 100 -4.44 18.04 9.24
N GLN A 101 -4.12 17.37 10.35
CA GLN A 101 -2.94 16.51 10.47
C GLN A 101 -2.95 15.36 9.44
N TYR A 102 -4.07 14.65 9.32
CA TYR A 102 -4.20 13.52 8.40
C TYR A 102 -4.29 13.97 6.93
N ALA A 103 -4.93 15.11 6.66
CA ALA A 103 -4.87 15.76 5.35
C ALA A 103 -3.43 16.07 4.90
N MET A 104 -2.60 16.61 5.80
CA MET A 104 -1.18 16.88 5.54
C MET A 104 -0.37 15.59 5.32
N ILE A 105 -0.69 14.50 6.03
CA ILE A 105 -0.05 13.19 5.83
C ILE A 105 -0.40 12.60 4.45
N LEU A 106 -1.66 12.69 4.00
CA LEU A 106 -2.05 12.30 2.65
C LEU A 106 -1.31 13.12 1.58
N GLN A 107 -1.27 14.45 1.74
CA GLN A 107 -0.53 15.32 0.82
C GLN A 107 0.96 14.97 0.78
N ARG A 108 1.57 14.64 1.93
CA ARG A 108 2.93 14.11 1.97
C ARG A 108 3.04 12.80 1.20
N ALA A 109 2.18 11.82 1.46
CA ALA A 109 2.24 10.51 0.81
C ALA A 109 2.20 10.62 -0.72
N TYR A 110 1.29 11.44 -1.26
CA TYR A 110 1.21 11.74 -2.68
C TYR A 110 2.47 12.45 -3.21
N ASN A 111 2.97 13.46 -2.50
CA ASN A 111 4.17 14.21 -2.92
C ASN A 111 5.48 13.41 -2.83
N ASP A 112 5.59 12.45 -1.90
CA ASP A 112 6.69 11.47 -1.81
C ASP A 112 6.60 10.41 -2.97
N GLY A 113 5.53 10.45 -3.77
CA GLY A 113 5.36 9.65 -4.99
C GLY A 113 4.64 8.32 -4.79
N HIS A 114 3.99 8.13 -3.64
CA HIS A 114 3.18 6.93 -3.39
C HIS A 114 1.87 6.95 -4.17
N PHE A 115 1.34 5.76 -4.45
CA PHE A 115 0.02 5.62 -5.06
C PHE A 115 -1.08 5.90 -4.02
N ILE A 116 -2.15 6.56 -4.44
CA ILE A 116 -3.31 6.89 -3.61
C ILE A 116 -4.58 6.28 -4.22
N GLY A 117 -5.16 5.32 -3.51
CA GLY A 117 -6.52 4.82 -3.70
C GLY A 117 -7.46 5.34 -2.60
N MET A 118 -8.72 4.96 -2.66
CA MET A 118 -9.73 5.29 -1.63
C MET A 118 -10.17 4.03 -0.90
N THR A 119 -10.18 4.03 0.43
CA THR A 119 -11.04 3.10 1.17
C THR A 119 -12.43 3.71 1.22
N TYR A 120 -13.43 2.99 0.71
CA TYR A 120 -14.83 3.38 0.90
C TYR A 120 -15.46 2.51 1.98
N ARG A 121 -16.13 3.15 2.95
CA ARG A 121 -16.82 2.52 4.07
C ARG A 121 -18.17 3.17 4.24
N VAL A 122 -19.24 2.40 4.00
CA VAL A 122 -20.60 2.94 4.13
C VAL A 122 -20.86 3.36 5.59
N PRO A 123 -21.48 4.53 5.84
CA PRO A 123 -21.65 5.03 7.20
C PRO A 123 -22.39 4.05 8.13
N ASN A 124 -21.81 3.82 9.31
CA ASN A 124 -22.28 2.86 10.32
C ASN A 124 -22.37 1.40 9.83
N ASP A 125 -21.68 1.02 8.75
CA ASP A 125 -21.71 -0.33 8.15
C ASP A 125 -23.11 -0.79 7.72
N ASN A 126 -24.02 0.15 7.53
CA ASN A 126 -25.42 -0.12 7.21
C ASN A 126 -25.80 0.47 5.85
N PRO A 127 -25.58 -0.26 4.73
CA PRO A 127 -25.91 0.22 3.40
C PRO A 127 -27.42 0.37 3.21
N ALA A 128 -28.23 -0.41 3.94
CA ALA A 128 -29.70 -0.28 3.92
C ALA A 128 -30.21 1.05 4.53
N ALA A 129 -29.36 1.81 5.25
CA ALA A 129 -29.68 3.16 5.71
C ALA A 129 -29.64 4.22 4.59
N MET A 130 -29.13 3.87 3.39
CA MET A 130 -29.02 4.77 2.25
C MET A 130 -29.70 4.20 0.99
N ASN A 131 -30.42 5.07 0.29
CA ASN A 131 -30.82 4.80 -1.10
C ASN A 131 -29.64 5.01 -2.06
N ASP A 132 -29.81 4.58 -3.30
CA ASP A 132 -28.75 4.50 -4.30
C ASP A 132 -28.17 5.88 -4.67
N ASP A 133 -29.01 6.92 -4.70
CA ASP A 133 -28.56 8.31 -4.92
C ASP A 133 -27.77 8.85 -3.72
N GLN A 134 -28.19 8.56 -2.48
CA GLN A 134 -27.45 8.93 -1.27
C GLN A 134 -26.07 8.26 -1.23
N LEU A 135 -26.04 6.94 -1.45
CA LEU A 135 -24.83 6.13 -1.50
C LEU A 135 -23.87 6.59 -2.61
N LYS A 136 -24.40 6.94 -3.79
CA LYS A 136 -23.64 7.57 -4.87
C LYS A 136 -23.06 8.92 -4.47
N GLN A 137 -23.82 9.81 -3.83
CA GLN A 137 -23.29 11.10 -3.40
C GLN A 137 -22.23 10.96 -2.32
N ASP A 138 -22.40 10.02 -1.39
CA ASP A 138 -21.44 9.69 -0.33
C ASP A 138 -20.07 9.26 -0.92
N ILE A 139 -20.07 8.26 -1.82
CA ILE A 139 -18.90 7.82 -2.59
C ILE A 139 -18.21 8.98 -3.33
N LEU A 140 -19.00 9.86 -3.97
CA LEU A 140 -18.47 10.98 -4.74
C LEU A 140 -17.89 12.09 -3.84
N ASN A 141 -18.46 12.30 -2.64
CA ASN A 141 -17.96 13.26 -1.66
C ASN A 141 -16.61 12.82 -1.06
N ASP A 142 -16.44 11.53 -0.77
CA ASP A 142 -15.16 10.96 -0.33
C ASP A 142 -14.07 11.13 -1.41
N ALA A 143 -14.39 10.74 -2.65
CA ALA A 143 -13.50 10.90 -3.80
C ALA A 143 -13.17 12.38 -4.09
N LYS A 144 -14.11 13.29 -3.82
CA LYS A 144 -13.93 14.76 -3.96
C LYS A 144 -13.08 15.36 -2.84
N THR A 145 -13.21 14.85 -1.63
CA THR A 145 -12.38 15.24 -0.47
C THR A 145 -10.91 14.92 -0.75
N ILE A 146 -10.63 13.70 -1.22
CA ILE A 146 -9.28 13.30 -1.64
C ILE A 146 -8.79 14.16 -2.82
N GLN A 147 -9.63 14.36 -3.86
CA GLN A 147 -9.29 15.20 -5.01
C GLN A 147 -8.87 16.63 -4.61
N THR A 148 -9.54 17.21 -3.63
CA THR A 148 -9.28 18.59 -3.18
C THR A 148 -7.90 18.72 -2.54
N LEU A 149 -7.35 17.64 -1.96
CA LEU A 149 -6.04 17.64 -1.31
C LEU A 149 -4.87 17.36 -2.26
N ILE A 150 -5.06 16.51 -3.29
CA ILE A 150 -3.97 16.04 -4.18
C ILE A 150 -4.11 16.47 -5.65
N GLY A 151 -5.23 17.11 -6.03
CA GLY A 151 -5.52 17.62 -7.38
C GLY A 151 -6.10 16.60 -8.37
N VAL A 152 -6.03 15.31 -8.06
CA VAL A 152 -6.57 14.19 -8.87
C VAL A 152 -7.46 13.29 -8.01
N SER A 153 -8.50 12.70 -8.60
CA SER A 153 -9.44 11.87 -7.83
C SER A 153 -9.09 10.37 -7.94
N PRO A 154 -9.17 9.57 -6.86
CA PRO A 154 -8.88 8.13 -6.92
C PRO A 154 -9.73 7.39 -7.95
N LYS A 155 -9.12 6.53 -8.77
CA LYS A 155 -9.83 5.57 -9.62
C LYS A 155 -10.07 4.24 -8.91
N TYR A 156 -9.12 3.86 -8.06
CA TYR A 156 -9.07 2.56 -7.42
C TYR A 156 -9.62 2.64 -5.99
N VAL A 157 -10.52 1.72 -5.66
CA VAL A 157 -11.24 1.68 -4.38
C VAL A 157 -11.05 0.32 -3.73
N ARG A 158 -10.77 0.28 -2.42
CA ARG A 158 -10.98 -0.91 -1.61
C ARG A 158 -12.24 -0.70 -0.79
N LEU A 159 -13.18 -1.65 -0.90
CA LEU A 159 -14.45 -1.60 -0.18
C LEU A 159 -14.27 -2.22 1.21
N HIS A 160 -14.69 -1.51 2.25
CA HIS A 160 -14.90 -2.10 3.57
C HIS A 160 -16.22 -2.90 3.52
N TYR A 161 -16.13 -4.22 3.39
CA TYR A 161 -17.30 -5.08 3.28
C TYR A 161 -18.12 -5.10 4.57
N THR A 162 -19.44 -5.05 4.42
CA THR A 162 -20.42 -5.21 5.50
C THR A 162 -20.81 -6.68 5.65
N ASP A 163 -21.41 -7.04 6.79
CA ASP A 163 -22.07 -8.32 7.00
C ASP A 163 -23.58 -8.09 7.22
N PRO A 164 -24.47 -8.52 6.30
CA PRO A 164 -24.17 -9.22 5.05
C PRO A 164 -23.50 -8.32 3.99
N PRO A 165 -22.80 -8.92 3.00
CA PRO A 165 -22.20 -8.18 1.88
C PRO A 165 -23.26 -7.46 1.02
N ASP A 166 -22.97 -6.21 0.61
CA ASP A 166 -23.83 -5.42 -0.27
C ASP A 166 -23.25 -5.26 -1.68
N THR A 167 -23.66 -6.15 -2.59
CA THR A 167 -23.27 -6.09 -4.02
C THR A 167 -23.80 -4.83 -4.74
N ARG A 168 -24.81 -4.15 -4.19
CA ARG A 168 -25.31 -2.88 -4.73
C ARG A 168 -24.26 -1.78 -4.61
N THR A 169 -23.56 -1.69 -3.48
CA THR A 169 -22.45 -0.73 -3.30
C THR A 169 -21.33 -0.99 -4.30
N GLU A 170 -20.98 -2.26 -4.55
CA GLU A 170 -20.00 -2.64 -5.57
C GLU A 170 -20.41 -2.19 -6.98
N HIS A 171 -21.68 -2.42 -7.35
CA HIS A 171 -22.23 -2.02 -8.65
C HIS A 171 -22.24 -0.49 -8.81
N ILE A 172 -22.64 0.28 -7.79
CA ILE A 172 -22.63 1.75 -7.83
C ILE A 172 -21.19 2.27 -8.00
N LEU A 173 -20.20 1.69 -7.31
CA LEU A 173 -18.79 2.01 -7.52
C LEU A 173 -18.35 1.73 -8.97
N SER A 174 -18.73 0.59 -9.54
CA SER A 174 -18.44 0.23 -10.93
C SER A 174 -19.10 1.19 -11.93
N ASP A 175 -20.38 1.51 -11.73
CA ASP A 175 -21.15 2.42 -12.56
C ASP A 175 -20.61 3.85 -12.52
N LEU A 176 -20.08 4.30 -11.39
CA LEU A 176 -19.38 5.59 -11.28
C LEU A 176 -18.00 5.57 -11.94
N GLY A 177 -17.52 4.43 -12.42
CA GLY A 177 -16.21 4.27 -13.04
C GLY A 177 -15.07 4.26 -12.03
N PHE A 178 -15.27 3.59 -10.89
CA PHE A 178 -14.19 3.15 -10.00
C PHE A 178 -13.81 1.69 -10.31
N THR A 179 -12.63 1.28 -9.87
CA THR A 179 -12.14 -0.11 -9.98
C THR A 179 -11.92 -0.67 -8.58
N LEU A 180 -12.57 -1.79 -8.27
CA LEU A 180 -12.42 -2.45 -6.97
C LEU A 180 -11.08 -3.20 -6.86
N VAL A 181 -10.44 -3.11 -5.70
CA VAL A 181 -9.13 -3.71 -5.42
C VAL A 181 -9.23 -4.64 -4.22
N GLY A 182 -9.14 -5.94 -4.49
CA GLY A 182 -8.98 -6.99 -3.49
C GLY A 182 -7.50 -7.19 -3.17
N TYR A 183 -7.13 -8.41 -2.79
CA TYR A 183 -5.75 -8.82 -2.51
C TYR A 183 -5.61 -10.32 -2.73
N ASN A 184 -4.36 -10.79 -2.86
CA ASN A 184 -4.02 -12.22 -2.84
C ASN A 184 -2.94 -12.56 -1.80
N LEU A 185 -2.53 -11.58 -0.99
CA LEU A 185 -1.64 -11.75 0.17
C LEU A 185 -2.17 -10.93 1.35
N ASP A 186 -2.86 -11.60 2.28
CA ASP A 186 -3.20 -11.02 3.58
C ASP A 186 -2.03 -11.22 4.55
N THR A 187 -1.56 -10.12 5.14
CA THR A 187 -0.43 -10.11 6.06
C THR A 187 -0.82 -10.39 7.51
N GLN A 188 -2.12 -10.28 7.84
CA GLN A 188 -2.65 -10.44 9.20
C GLN A 188 -1.95 -9.55 10.25
N ASP A 189 -1.52 -8.36 9.85
CA ASP A 189 -0.85 -7.35 10.67
C ASP A 189 -1.61 -6.96 11.95
N TYR A 190 -2.94 -7.04 11.93
CA TYR A 190 -3.82 -6.90 13.10
C TYR A 190 -3.60 -7.97 14.18
N ASN A 191 -3.07 -9.16 13.82
CA ASN A 191 -2.64 -10.20 14.77
C ASN A 191 -1.21 -9.95 15.33
N PHE A 192 -0.48 -8.96 14.81
CA PHE A 192 0.95 -8.76 15.07
C PHE A 192 1.30 -7.39 15.68
N LYS A 193 0.39 -6.79 16.45
CA LYS A 193 0.48 -5.41 16.99
C LYS A 193 1.84 -4.98 17.54
N THR A 194 2.54 -5.88 18.24
CA THR A 194 3.86 -5.63 18.86
C THR A 194 4.98 -6.50 18.29
N ASN A 195 4.73 -7.25 17.21
CA ASN A 195 5.66 -8.22 16.62
C ASN A 195 5.83 -7.99 15.10
N PRO A 196 6.65 -7.01 14.67
CA PRO A 196 6.86 -6.71 13.25
C PRO A 196 7.36 -7.91 12.43
N THR A 197 8.15 -8.80 13.04
CA THR A 197 8.68 -10.01 12.40
C THR A 197 7.57 -10.90 11.85
N GLY A 198 6.45 -11.03 12.59
CA GLY A 198 5.32 -11.88 12.18
C GLY A 198 4.68 -11.46 10.86
N VAL A 199 4.56 -10.16 10.61
CA VAL A 199 4.08 -9.60 9.33
C VAL A 199 5.01 -10.03 8.19
N ALA A 200 6.33 -9.88 8.38
CA ALA A 200 7.33 -10.24 7.38
C ALA A 200 7.43 -11.77 7.15
N ASP A 201 7.18 -12.60 8.17
CA ASP A 201 7.14 -14.05 8.03
C ASP A 201 5.96 -14.53 7.17
N VAL A 202 4.83 -13.83 7.16
CA VAL A 202 3.71 -14.13 6.25
C VAL A 202 4.12 -13.89 4.78
N TYR A 203 4.86 -12.82 4.48
CA TYR A 203 5.45 -12.62 3.14
C TYR A 203 6.41 -13.75 2.79
N ARG A 204 7.39 -14.07 3.65
CA ARG A 204 8.38 -15.15 3.42
C ARG A 204 7.70 -16.48 3.13
N LYS A 205 6.72 -16.87 3.95
CA LYS A 205 5.94 -18.10 3.78
C LYS A 205 5.17 -18.12 2.44
N THR A 206 4.56 -17.00 2.07
CA THR A 206 3.80 -16.89 0.82
C THR A 206 4.72 -17.05 -0.39
N PHE A 207 5.87 -16.36 -0.39
CA PHE A 207 6.85 -16.45 -1.47
C PHE A 207 7.50 -17.84 -1.58
N HIS A 208 7.81 -18.48 -0.44
CA HIS A 208 8.31 -19.85 -0.40
C HIS A 208 7.30 -20.84 -1.00
N THR A 209 6.04 -20.79 -0.55
CA THR A 209 4.96 -21.66 -1.05
C THR A 209 4.73 -21.46 -2.55
N GLN A 210 4.78 -20.22 -3.03
CA GLN A 210 4.68 -19.88 -4.44
C GLN A 210 5.81 -20.51 -5.27
N GLN A 211 7.07 -20.37 -4.82
CA GLN A 211 8.21 -20.98 -5.51
C GLN A 211 8.15 -22.52 -5.47
N GLU A 212 7.83 -23.13 -4.33
CA GLU A 212 7.71 -24.60 -4.21
C GLU A 212 6.59 -25.18 -5.08
N THR A 213 5.47 -24.47 -5.23
CA THR A 213 4.29 -24.98 -5.94
C THR A 213 4.42 -24.84 -7.46
N TYR A 214 5.06 -23.77 -7.94
CA TYR A 214 5.03 -23.37 -9.36
C TYR A 214 6.41 -23.17 -10.01
N ASP A 215 7.50 -23.36 -9.26
CA ASP A 215 8.89 -23.07 -9.65
C ASP A 215 9.08 -21.68 -10.30
N SER A 216 8.29 -20.70 -9.87
CA SER A 216 8.28 -19.35 -10.44
C SER A 216 7.78 -18.30 -9.44
N LEU A 217 8.26 -17.07 -9.60
CA LEU A 217 7.72 -15.92 -8.88
C LEU A 217 6.25 -15.71 -9.25
N GLY A 218 5.42 -15.46 -8.24
CA GLY A 218 4.03 -15.06 -8.42
C GLY A 218 3.91 -13.56 -8.71
N SER A 219 2.70 -13.03 -8.62
CA SER A 219 2.46 -11.59 -8.59
C SER A 219 1.44 -11.25 -7.51
N PHE A 220 1.60 -10.12 -6.82
CA PHE A 220 0.88 -9.90 -5.56
C PHE A 220 0.32 -8.49 -5.40
N VAL A 221 -0.90 -8.41 -4.87
CA VAL A 221 -1.41 -7.21 -4.18
C VAL A 221 -1.58 -7.62 -2.72
N SER A 222 -0.77 -7.04 -1.82
CA SER A 222 -0.84 -7.36 -0.39
C SER A 222 -1.63 -6.32 0.40
N VAL A 223 -2.32 -6.77 1.46
CA VAL A 223 -3.11 -5.91 2.35
C VAL A 223 -2.45 -5.80 3.73
N GLN A 224 -2.39 -4.57 4.23
CA GLN A 224 -1.95 -4.13 5.56
C GLN A 224 -2.80 -2.90 5.95
N TYR A 225 -2.83 -2.54 7.23
CA TYR A 225 -3.53 -1.35 7.71
C TYR A 225 -2.52 -0.40 8.37
N ASP A 226 -2.51 0.88 7.99
CA ASP A 226 -1.62 1.87 8.60
C ASP A 226 -2.30 2.61 9.77
N ILE A 227 -2.88 1.83 10.69
CA ILE A 227 -3.56 2.28 11.90
C ILE A 227 -2.83 1.80 13.18
N PRO A 228 -2.95 2.50 14.33
CA PRO A 228 -2.13 2.21 15.52
C PRO A 228 -2.26 0.80 16.10
N ASP A 229 -3.39 0.14 15.84
CA ASP A 229 -3.75 -1.20 16.34
C ASP A 229 -3.16 -2.37 15.53
N THR A 230 -2.10 -2.15 14.75
CA THR A 230 -1.49 -3.17 13.87
C THR A 230 0.04 -3.19 13.95
N GLY A 231 0.65 -4.29 13.50
CA GLY A 231 2.11 -4.42 13.39
C GLY A 231 2.73 -3.68 12.20
N SER A 232 1.94 -3.23 11.23
CA SER A 232 2.45 -2.83 9.91
C SER A 232 3.32 -1.58 9.88
N TYR A 233 3.12 -0.64 10.79
CA TYR A 233 3.98 0.55 10.88
C TYR A 233 5.36 0.26 11.47
N LEU A 234 5.51 -0.83 12.24
CA LEU A 234 6.80 -1.33 12.72
C LEU A 234 7.47 -2.26 11.68
N ALA A 235 6.66 -3.00 10.93
CA ALA A 235 7.15 -4.07 10.04
C ALA A 235 7.75 -3.60 8.71
N VAL A 236 7.68 -2.31 8.36
CA VAL A 236 8.03 -1.82 7.01
C VAL A 236 9.43 -2.26 6.56
N ASN A 237 10.44 -2.13 7.42
CA ASN A 237 11.80 -2.54 7.08
C ASN A 237 11.91 -4.06 6.86
N ASP A 238 11.30 -4.87 7.72
CA ASP A 238 11.35 -6.34 7.62
C ASP A 238 10.55 -6.88 6.43
N VAL A 239 9.43 -6.24 6.09
CA VAL A 239 8.61 -6.52 4.91
C VAL A 239 9.37 -6.18 3.63
N VAL A 240 9.97 -4.98 3.54
CA VAL A 240 10.81 -4.59 2.40
C VAL A 240 11.98 -5.56 2.24
N LYS A 241 12.62 -5.94 3.34
CA LYS A 241 13.70 -6.95 3.36
C LYS A 241 13.23 -8.30 2.84
N ALA A 242 12.09 -8.81 3.34
CA ALA A 242 11.52 -10.07 2.87
C ALA A 242 11.19 -10.06 1.36
N ILE A 243 10.64 -8.95 0.85
CA ILE A 243 10.34 -8.76 -0.57
C ILE A 243 11.62 -8.77 -1.42
N HIS A 244 12.63 -8.00 -1.00
CA HIS A 244 13.92 -7.91 -1.70
C HIS A 244 14.69 -9.24 -1.72
N GLU A 245 14.80 -9.94 -0.58
CA GLU A 245 15.53 -11.20 -0.48
C GLU A 245 14.87 -12.36 -1.26
N ASN A 246 13.57 -12.27 -1.55
CA ASN A 246 12.84 -13.25 -2.38
C ASN A 246 12.72 -12.82 -3.85
N GLY A 247 13.46 -11.80 -4.29
CA GLY A 247 13.53 -11.39 -5.70
C GLY A 247 12.32 -10.63 -6.24
N TYR A 248 11.41 -10.17 -5.37
CA TYR A 248 10.24 -9.39 -5.78
C TYR A 248 10.55 -7.89 -5.88
N THR A 249 9.82 -7.19 -6.75
CA THR A 249 9.93 -5.75 -7.00
C THR A 249 8.69 -5.03 -6.47
N MET A 250 8.88 -4.11 -5.52
CA MET A 250 7.81 -3.23 -5.05
C MET A 250 7.39 -2.23 -6.14
N VAL A 251 6.10 -2.12 -6.39
CA VAL A 251 5.53 -1.23 -7.41
C VAL A 251 4.37 -0.42 -6.85
N ARG A 252 4.13 0.74 -7.45
CA ARG A 252 2.82 1.40 -7.37
C ARG A 252 1.77 0.52 -8.06
N LEU A 253 0.52 0.60 -7.63
CA LEU A 253 -0.59 -0.21 -8.14
C LEU A 253 -0.83 0.07 -9.63
N ASP A 254 -0.62 1.29 -10.09
CA ASP A 254 -0.72 1.62 -11.51
C ASP A 254 0.33 0.89 -12.37
N GLY A 255 1.57 0.74 -11.89
CA GLY A 255 2.58 -0.09 -12.56
C GLY A 255 2.43 -1.61 -12.33
N CYS A 256 1.82 -2.02 -11.22
CA CYS A 256 1.35 -3.39 -10.99
C CYS A 256 0.34 -3.82 -12.06
N LEU A 257 -0.47 -2.88 -12.57
CA LEU A 257 -1.57 -3.13 -13.51
C LEU A 257 -1.31 -2.60 -14.93
N ASN A 258 -0.12 -2.04 -15.19
CA ASN A 258 0.27 -1.37 -16.43
C ASN A 258 -0.66 -0.18 -16.83
N ASP A 259 -1.34 0.45 -15.87
CA ASP A 259 -2.27 1.57 -16.10
C ASP A 259 -1.54 2.92 -16.13
N LYS A 260 -1.56 3.59 -17.29
CA LYS A 260 -0.95 4.92 -17.47
C LYS A 260 -1.86 6.07 -17.01
N THR A 261 -3.09 5.76 -16.62
CA THR A 261 -4.15 6.73 -16.25
C THR A 261 -4.88 6.27 -14.98
N PRO A 262 -4.20 6.25 -13.81
CA PRO A 262 -4.72 5.59 -12.63
C PRO A 262 -5.56 6.50 -11.70
N TYR A 263 -5.93 7.69 -12.16
CA TYR A 263 -6.81 8.62 -11.47
C TYR A 263 -7.98 9.05 -12.37
N LYS A 264 -9.10 9.45 -11.77
CA LYS A 264 -10.22 10.11 -12.45
C LYS A 264 -9.92 11.60 -12.57
N SER A 265 -10.32 12.21 -13.70
CA SER A 265 -10.13 13.65 -13.94
C SER A 265 -10.92 14.54 -12.96
N ALA A 266 -12.06 14.04 -12.48
CA ALA A 266 -12.83 14.55 -11.36
C ALA A 266 -13.55 13.39 -10.66
N ALA A 267 -14.05 13.59 -9.44
CA ALA A 267 -14.72 12.55 -8.64
C ALA A 267 -15.88 11.87 -9.38
N ASP A 268 -16.68 12.63 -10.12
CA ASP A 268 -17.84 12.18 -10.90
C ASP A 268 -17.51 11.77 -12.35
N ALA A 269 -16.27 12.00 -12.80
CA ALA A 269 -15.88 11.76 -14.18
C ALA A 269 -15.55 10.28 -14.45
N LYS A 270 -16.01 9.77 -15.60
CA LYS A 270 -15.61 8.46 -16.15
C LYS A 270 -14.38 8.55 -17.07
N THR A 271 -13.71 9.70 -17.12
CA THR A 271 -12.46 9.91 -17.86
C THR A 271 -11.27 9.87 -16.91
N PHE A 272 -10.19 9.24 -17.36
CA PHE A 272 -9.01 8.96 -16.53
C PHE A 272 -7.80 9.77 -16.97
N VAL A 273 -6.89 10.05 -16.03
CA VAL A 273 -5.68 10.87 -16.21
C VAL A 273 -4.49 10.25 -15.48
N GLY A 274 -3.29 10.57 -15.95
CA GLY A 274 -2.03 10.30 -15.26
C GLY A 274 -1.55 11.51 -14.46
N ASP A 275 -0.84 11.25 -13.37
CA ASP A 275 -0.02 12.22 -12.64
C ASP A 275 1.47 12.14 -13.09
N LYS A 276 2.33 12.95 -12.48
CA LYS A 276 3.80 12.96 -12.73
C LYS A 276 4.54 11.70 -12.25
N PHE A 277 3.86 10.80 -11.55
CA PHE A 277 4.40 9.57 -10.96
C PHE A 277 3.80 8.30 -11.58
N SER A 278 2.88 8.45 -12.55
CA SER A 278 2.10 7.35 -13.12
C SER A 278 2.95 6.48 -14.04
N PHE A 279 2.56 5.21 -14.20
CA PHE A 279 3.29 4.23 -14.98
C PHE A 279 3.63 4.71 -16.39
N GLY A 280 4.90 4.58 -16.77
CA GLY A 280 5.43 5.04 -18.05
C GLY A 280 5.78 6.53 -18.12
N THR A 281 5.63 7.30 -17.03
CA THR A 281 6.14 8.68 -16.95
C THR A 281 7.59 8.71 -16.40
N PRO A 282 8.38 9.77 -16.68
CA PRO A 282 9.76 9.88 -16.17
C PRO A 282 9.88 9.96 -14.64
N GLY A 283 8.80 10.28 -13.91
CA GLY A 283 8.78 10.31 -12.45
C GLY A 283 8.32 9.00 -11.80
N TYR A 284 7.94 7.99 -12.59
CA TYR A 284 7.57 6.67 -12.07
C TYR A 284 8.77 5.99 -11.40
N HIS A 285 8.53 5.35 -10.24
CA HIS A 285 9.54 4.63 -9.49
C HIS A 285 9.07 3.22 -9.13
N GLN A 286 9.90 2.22 -9.40
CA GLN A 286 9.72 0.83 -8.99
C GLN A 286 10.98 0.29 -8.33
N GLY A 287 10.82 -0.76 -7.52
CA GLY A 287 11.89 -1.35 -6.74
C GLY A 287 12.05 -0.73 -5.36
N GLN A 288 13.01 -1.28 -4.63
CA GLN A 288 13.31 -0.98 -3.25
C GLN A 288 14.78 -1.32 -2.96
N THR A 289 15.41 -0.56 -2.08
CA THR A 289 16.75 -0.83 -1.53
C THR A 289 16.63 -1.15 -0.05
N LEU A 290 17.55 -1.94 0.49
CA LEU A 290 17.57 -2.19 1.93
C LEU A 290 18.11 -0.93 2.64
N ALA A 291 17.36 -0.44 3.62
CA ALA A 291 17.86 0.61 4.51
C ALA A 291 19.15 0.15 5.22
N PRO A 292 20.11 1.05 5.50
CA PRO A 292 21.31 0.71 6.27
C PRO A 292 20.96 0.11 7.64
N ALA A 293 21.73 -0.88 8.09
CA ALA A 293 21.45 -1.64 9.32
C ALA A 293 21.34 -0.78 10.60
N ASP A 294 21.93 0.42 10.60
CA ASP A 294 21.91 1.37 11.71
C ASP A 294 20.75 2.39 11.66
N ALA A 295 19.83 2.27 10.70
CA ALA A 295 18.62 3.10 10.61
C ALA A 295 17.55 2.69 11.67
N LYS A 296 17.95 2.64 12.95
CA LYS A 296 17.01 2.54 14.07
C LYS A 296 16.11 3.77 14.08
N ASP A 297 14.82 3.56 14.34
CA ASP A 297 13.83 4.62 14.51
C ASP A 297 14.28 5.64 15.56
N SER A 298 14.78 6.79 15.09
CA SER A 298 15.24 7.91 15.91
C SER A 298 14.05 8.73 16.43
N ASN A 299 13.07 8.06 17.04
CA ASN A 299 12.01 8.69 17.83
C ASN A 299 11.27 7.73 18.79
N VAL A 300 11.94 6.69 19.31
CA VAL A 300 11.42 5.89 20.43
C VAL A 300 11.94 6.44 21.76
N THR A 301 11.36 7.56 22.22
CA THR A 301 11.51 8.00 23.61
C THR A 301 10.47 7.30 24.48
N SER A 302 10.77 6.07 24.91
CA SER A 302 9.96 5.39 25.93
C SER A 302 10.14 6.07 27.28
N SER A 303 9.24 6.99 27.63
CA SER A 303 9.13 7.52 28.98
C SER A 303 8.45 6.51 29.91
N ASN A 304 9.17 5.46 30.30
CA ASN A 304 8.77 4.59 31.41
C ASN A 304 8.92 5.37 32.73
N GLY A 305 7.90 6.14 33.09
CA GLY A 305 7.75 6.72 34.41
C GLY A 305 7.03 5.75 35.34
N GLU A 306 7.71 4.71 35.82
CA GLU A 306 7.19 3.93 36.95
C GLU A 306 7.14 4.80 38.20
N VAL A 307 5.93 5.05 38.70
CA VAL A 307 5.71 5.69 40.00
C VAL A 307 5.91 4.64 41.09
N SER A 308 7.00 4.72 41.84
CA SER A 308 7.19 3.95 43.06
C SER A 308 7.37 4.88 44.26
N ASP A 309 6.36 4.95 45.12
CA ASP A 309 6.44 5.67 46.39
C ASP A 309 7.56 5.13 47.27
N LYS A 310 8.34 6.04 47.88
CA LYS A 310 9.12 5.70 49.07
C LYS A 310 9.28 6.88 50.01
N ALA A 311 8.50 6.86 51.09
CA ALA A 311 8.62 7.82 52.18
C ALA A 311 9.95 7.66 52.93
N ALA A 312 10.59 8.78 53.27
CA ALA A 312 11.64 8.87 54.28
C ALA A 312 11.51 10.21 55.03
N ALA A 313 11.72 10.19 56.34
CA ALA A 313 11.37 11.30 57.23
C ALA A 313 12.37 12.46 57.21
N ALA A 314 11.89 13.66 57.56
CA ALA A 314 12.72 14.81 57.94
C ALA A 314 13.49 14.52 59.26
N PRO A 315 14.45 15.37 59.71
CA PRO A 315 14.01 16.51 60.53
C PRO A 315 14.95 17.76 60.66
N LYS A 316 14.38 18.84 61.25
CA LYS A 316 14.99 19.98 62.02
C LYS A 316 15.65 21.20 61.31
N SER A 317 14.86 22.28 61.26
CA SER A 317 15.03 23.55 62.02
C SER A 317 16.35 24.35 61.96
N SER A 318 16.25 25.62 61.52
CA SER A 318 16.87 26.82 62.12
C SER A 318 16.14 28.11 61.65
N ALA A 319 16.25 29.22 62.41
CA ALA A 319 15.36 30.39 62.33
C ALA A 319 15.86 31.61 61.50
N SER A 320 14.99 32.64 61.43
CA SER A 320 15.23 34.08 61.14
C SER A 320 15.20 34.53 59.64
N ILE A 321 14.71 35.72 59.25
CA ILE A 321 14.02 36.84 59.98
C ILE A 321 13.17 37.78 59.05
N ILE A 322 12.19 38.50 59.64
CA ILE A 322 11.52 39.81 59.31
C ILE A 322 11.83 40.45 57.91
N ASN A 323 10.88 40.85 57.04
CA ASN A 323 10.03 42.05 57.15
C ASN A 323 9.03 42.23 55.97
N GLY A 324 8.00 43.09 56.10
CA GLY A 324 7.34 43.78 54.97
C GLY A 324 5.85 43.51 54.72
N SER A 325 4.98 44.40 55.20
CA SER A 325 3.51 44.34 54.98
C SER A 325 3.03 45.20 53.81
N VAL A 326 2.06 44.67 53.06
CA VAL A 326 0.86 45.35 52.49
C VAL A 326 1.05 46.64 51.67
N MET A 327 0.60 46.59 50.41
CA MET A 327 -0.39 47.54 49.87
C MET A 327 -1.17 46.93 48.71
N ALA A 328 -2.50 47.05 48.75
CA ALA A 328 -3.39 46.66 47.67
C ALA A 328 -3.85 47.92 46.91
N VAL A 329 -3.97 47.84 45.59
CA VAL A 329 -4.68 48.84 44.78
C VAL A 329 -5.70 48.13 43.90
N VAL A 330 -6.97 48.45 44.15
CA VAL A 330 -8.11 48.09 43.31
C VAL A 330 -8.32 49.20 42.30
N ILE A 331 -8.44 48.87 41.01
CA ILE A 331 -9.23 49.69 40.07
C ILE A 331 -10.16 48.76 39.29
N SER A 332 -11.43 49.13 39.27
CA SER A 332 -12.54 48.43 38.63
C SER A 332 -13.03 49.21 37.41
N SER A 333 -13.34 48.51 36.32
CA SER A 333 -14.47 48.77 35.40
C SER A 333 -14.33 47.87 34.15
N VAL A 334 -15.33 47.35 33.42
CA VAL A 334 -16.78 47.07 33.55
C VAL A 334 -17.30 47.04 32.10
N VAL A 335 -17.75 45.85 31.63
CA VAL A 335 -18.98 45.64 30.80
C VAL A 335 -18.97 46.17 29.33
N SER A 336 -19.52 45.52 28.28
CA SER A 336 -20.61 44.53 28.17
C SER A 336 -20.40 43.38 27.17
N PHE A 337 -21.12 42.28 27.43
CA PHE A 337 -21.71 41.35 26.47
C PHE A 337 -22.49 42.02 25.31
N VAL A 338 -22.52 41.36 24.14
CA VAL A 338 -23.77 41.03 23.39
C VAL A 338 -23.58 39.65 22.74
N ALA A 339 -24.61 38.81 22.79
CA ALA A 339 -24.69 37.54 22.06
C ALA A 339 -25.88 37.57 21.08
N ALA A 340 -25.81 36.79 20.00
CA ALA A 340 -26.96 36.40 19.20
C ALA A 340 -26.69 35.05 18.52
N GLN A 341 -27.51 34.05 18.81
CA GLN A 341 -27.63 32.82 18.04
C GLN A 341 -28.83 32.94 17.10
N PHE A 342 -28.69 32.41 15.89
CA PHE A 342 -29.69 31.59 15.19
C PHE A 342 -28.94 30.60 14.31
#